data_AF-A0A7D5STM8-F1
#
_entry.id   AF-A0A7D5STM8-F1
#
_cell.length_a   1.000
_cell.length_b   1.000
_cell.length_c   1.000
_cell.angle_alpha   90.00
_cell.angle_beta   90.00
_cell.angle_gamma   90.00
#
_symmetry.space_group_name_H-M   'P 1'
#
loop_
_entity.id
_entity.type
_entity.pdbx_description
1 polymer ?
#
loop_
_entity_poly.entity_id
_entity_poly.type
_entity_poly.pdbx_seq_one_letter_code
_entity_poly.pdbx_strand_id
1 'polypeptide(L)'
;MEEKGQENLETTKAFHKESFPEKPYWNPYLAGIGLGIVLLLAFVIMGRGLGASGAVSSVVATGVLKIAPEHAQNNEFYRNYLSAGNPLKDWLVFEVLGVLVGGFISGIFANRVKFKIEKGPKITNTKRLIFATIGGALMGIGAKLAGGCTSGQALTGGSLLNLGSWLFMLSVFAGGYLIAYLFRRFWL
;
A
#
# COMPACT_ATOMS: atom_id res chain seq x y z
N MET A 1 -29.88 -32.84 11.27
CA MET A 1 -29.67 -32.23 9.94
C MET A 1 -28.49 -31.26 9.92
N GLU A 2 -28.08 -30.67 11.05
CA GLU A 2 -26.91 -29.77 11.13
C GLU A 2 -25.54 -30.46 11.00
N GLU A 3 -25.37 -31.69 11.49
CA GLU A 3 -24.07 -32.41 11.40
C GLU A 3 -23.61 -32.69 9.96
N LYS A 4 -24.52 -33.13 9.06
CA LYS A 4 -24.19 -33.39 7.64
C LYS A 4 -23.79 -32.12 6.87
N GLY A 5 -24.19 -30.94 7.34
CA GLY A 5 -23.82 -29.65 6.76
C GLY A 5 -22.41 -29.20 7.16
N GLN A 6 -21.99 -29.51 8.39
CA GLN A 6 -20.64 -29.21 8.88
C GLN A 6 -19.61 -30.17 8.28
N GLU A 7 -19.91 -31.46 8.17
CA GLU A 7 -19.05 -32.46 7.56
C GLU A 7 -18.75 -32.16 6.07
N ASN A 8 -19.76 -31.73 5.30
CA ASN A 8 -19.59 -31.27 3.91
C ASN A 8 -18.75 -29.99 3.79
N LEU A 9 -18.86 -29.07 4.76
CA LEU A 9 -18.08 -27.83 4.77
C LEU A 9 -16.60 -28.09 5.10
N GLU A 10 -16.33 -28.99 6.04
CA GLU A 10 -14.97 -29.38 6.42
C GLU A 10 -14.28 -30.19 5.32
N THR A 11 -14.98 -31.15 4.71
CA THR A 11 -14.46 -31.91 3.55
C THR A 11 -14.22 -31.01 2.33
N THR A 12 -15.11 -30.04 2.04
CA THR A 12 -14.89 -29.07 0.95
C THR A 12 -13.68 -28.17 1.22
N LYS A 13 -13.51 -27.68 2.47
CA LYS A 13 -12.34 -26.86 2.86
C LYS A 13 -11.04 -27.66 2.83
N ALA A 14 -11.07 -28.92 3.26
CA ALA A 14 -9.93 -29.83 3.21
C ALA A 14 -9.53 -30.13 1.76
N PHE A 15 -10.50 -30.47 0.89
CA PHE A 15 -10.27 -30.72 -0.53
C PHE A 15 -9.67 -29.51 -1.25
N HIS A 16 -10.15 -28.29 -0.96
CA HIS A 16 -9.65 -27.06 -1.58
C HIS A 16 -8.22 -26.69 -1.13
N LYS A 17 -7.87 -27.01 0.13
CA LYS A 17 -6.53 -26.75 0.69
C LYS A 17 -5.47 -27.72 0.14
N GLU A 18 -5.85 -28.96 -0.12
CA GLU A 18 -4.99 -30.00 -0.70
C GLU A 18 -4.76 -29.79 -2.22
N SER A 19 -5.77 -29.31 -2.95
CA SER A 19 -5.73 -29.21 -4.43
C SER A 19 -4.94 -27.99 -4.96
N PHE A 20 -4.77 -26.93 -4.17
CA PHE A 20 -4.09 -25.70 -4.59
C PHE A 20 -3.14 -25.18 -3.49
N PRO A 21 -1.96 -25.81 -3.30
CA PRO A 21 -0.97 -25.33 -2.35
C PRO A 21 -0.50 -23.90 -2.73
N GLU A 22 -0.25 -23.09 -1.70
CA GLU A 22 0.32 -21.74 -1.89
C GLU A 22 1.71 -21.86 -2.50
N LYS A 23 1.97 -21.09 -3.56
CA LYS A 23 3.30 -21.11 -4.19
C LYS A 23 4.34 -20.45 -3.28
N PRO A 24 5.60 -20.95 -3.26
CA PRO A 24 6.68 -20.34 -2.51
C PRO A 24 6.94 -18.90 -2.98
N TYR A 25 7.42 -18.06 -2.05
CA TYR A 25 7.76 -16.68 -2.35
C TYR A 25 8.92 -16.61 -3.34
N TRP A 26 8.92 -15.57 -4.18
CA TRP A 26 10.02 -15.31 -5.10
C TRP A 26 11.29 -14.94 -4.35
N ASN A 27 12.43 -15.20 -4.98
CA ASN A 27 13.72 -14.77 -4.49
C ASN A 27 13.72 -13.23 -4.35
N PRO A 28 14.00 -12.68 -3.16
CA PRO A 28 13.94 -11.23 -2.90
C PRO A 28 14.89 -10.43 -3.80
N TYR A 29 16.02 -11.00 -4.21
CA TYR A 29 16.96 -10.32 -5.12
C TYR A 29 16.36 -10.17 -6.53
N LEU A 30 15.69 -11.20 -7.04
CA LEU A 30 15.02 -11.14 -8.35
C LEU A 30 13.84 -10.16 -8.32
N ALA A 31 13.06 -10.17 -7.24
CA ALA A 31 11.97 -9.21 -7.04
C ALA A 31 12.51 -7.76 -6.96
N GLY A 32 13.63 -7.55 -6.26
CA GLY A 32 14.29 -6.25 -6.16
C GLY A 32 14.81 -5.73 -7.50
N ILE A 33 15.46 -6.59 -8.30
CA ILE A 33 15.90 -6.24 -9.66
C ILE A 33 14.70 -5.87 -10.53
N GLY A 34 13.64 -6.69 -10.49
CA GLY A 34 12.39 -6.40 -11.22
C GLY A 34 11.79 -5.05 -10.84
N LEU A 35 11.70 -4.75 -9.53
CA LEU A 35 11.22 -3.46 -9.04
C LEU A 35 12.12 -2.30 -9.50
N GLY A 36 13.44 -2.48 -9.49
CA GLY A 36 14.40 -1.49 -9.97
C GLY A 36 14.25 -1.20 -11.48
N ILE A 37 14.03 -2.22 -12.29
CA ILE A 37 13.74 -2.07 -13.73
C ILE A 37 12.43 -1.31 -13.92
N VAL A 38 11.37 -1.65 -13.17
CA VAL A 38 10.09 -0.92 -13.24
C VAL A 38 10.26 0.54 -12.85
N LEU A 39 11.03 0.83 -11.80
CA LEU A 39 11.32 2.20 -11.38
C LEU A 39 12.08 2.98 -12.47
N LEU A 40 13.11 2.36 -13.07
CA LEU A 40 13.88 2.97 -14.16
C LEU A 40 12.99 3.24 -15.39
N LEU A 41 12.15 2.28 -15.78
CA LEU A 41 11.20 2.47 -16.88
C LEU A 41 10.18 3.55 -16.57
N ALA A 42 9.69 3.65 -15.34
CA ALA A 42 8.81 4.74 -14.93
C ALA A 42 9.48 6.10 -15.12
N PHE A 43 10.73 6.25 -14.71
CA PHE A 43 11.49 7.48 -14.95
C PHE A 43 11.72 7.77 -16.43
N VAL A 44 12.11 6.77 -17.22
CA VAL A 44 12.46 6.95 -18.65
C VAL A 44 11.23 7.26 -19.50
N ILE A 45 10.13 6.54 -19.28
CA ILE A 45 8.92 6.65 -20.11
C ILE A 45 8.05 7.83 -19.66
N MET A 46 7.94 8.04 -18.34
CA MET A 46 6.96 8.98 -17.77
C MET A 46 7.59 10.22 -17.14
N GLY A 47 8.92 10.25 -16.99
CA GLY A 47 9.63 11.37 -16.38
C GLY A 47 9.37 11.53 -14.87
N ARG A 48 8.71 10.56 -14.23
CA ARG A 48 8.38 10.56 -12.80
C ARG A 48 8.55 9.17 -12.22
N GLY A 49 8.97 9.09 -10.96
CA GLY A 49 9.08 7.83 -10.24
C GLY A 49 7.75 7.36 -9.65
N LEU A 50 7.81 6.23 -8.94
CA LEU A 50 6.67 5.55 -8.34
C LEU A 50 6.12 6.31 -7.12
N GLY A 51 4.81 6.35 -6.96
CA GLY A 51 4.14 7.00 -5.84
C GLY A 51 2.62 6.83 -5.80
N ALA A 52 2.09 6.33 -4.68
CA ALA A 52 0.64 6.11 -4.53
C ALA A 52 -0.12 7.35 -3.98
N SER A 53 0.48 8.08 -3.04
CA SER A 53 -0.22 9.20 -2.36
C SER A 53 -0.52 10.38 -3.28
N GLY A 54 0.23 10.57 -4.37
CA GLY A 54 -0.05 11.62 -5.34
C GLY A 54 -1.41 11.41 -6.01
N ALA A 55 -1.69 10.20 -6.51
CA ALA A 55 -2.98 9.85 -7.10
C ALA A 55 -4.16 10.14 -6.17
N VAL A 56 -4.07 9.70 -4.91
CA VAL A 56 -5.13 9.93 -3.91
C VAL A 56 -5.32 11.43 -3.67
N SER A 57 -4.23 12.19 -3.62
CA SER A 57 -4.28 13.64 -3.38
C SER A 57 -4.87 14.40 -4.57
N SER A 58 -4.56 13.99 -5.80
CA SER A 58 -5.10 14.56 -7.04
C SER A 58 -6.62 14.35 -7.14
N VAL A 59 -7.11 13.17 -6.75
CA VAL A 59 -8.55 12.87 -6.68
C VAL A 59 -9.24 13.76 -5.63
N VAL A 60 -8.67 13.85 -4.42
CA VAL A 60 -9.23 14.69 -3.35
C VAL A 60 -9.23 16.16 -3.75
N ALA A 61 -8.13 16.68 -4.29
CA ALA A 61 -8.03 18.08 -4.72
C ALA A 61 -9.11 18.44 -5.76
N THR A 62 -9.41 17.54 -6.68
CA THR A 62 -10.45 17.75 -7.69
C THR A 62 -11.87 17.63 -7.13
N GLY A 63 -12.07 16.75 -6.15
CA GLY A 63 -13.31 16.71 -5.37
C GLY A 63 -13.55 18.04 -4.62
N VAL A 64 -12.51 18.56 -3.97
CA VAL A 64 -12.55 19.85 -3.26
C VAL A 64 -12.79 21.00 -4.24
N LEU A 65 -12.17 20.99 -5.43
CA LEU A 65 -12.44 22.00 -6.46
C LEU A 65 -13.91 22.04 -6.89
N LYS A 66 -14.59 20.88 -6.97
CA LYS A 66 -16.01 20.81 -7.34
C LYS A 66 -16.96 21.31 -6.26
N ILE A 67 -16.58 21.18 -4.99
CA ILE A 67 -17.43 21.53 -3.84
C ILE A 67 -17.14 22.95 -3.34
N ALA A 68 -15.87 23.35 -3.30
CA ALA A 68 -15.38 24.61 -2.75
C ALA A 68 -14.21 25.18 -3.59
N PRO A 69 -14.49 25.78 -4.76
CA PRO A 69 -13.47 26.23 -5.70
C PRO A 69 -12.55 27.32 -5.15
N GLU A 70 -13.07 28.28 -4.37
CA GLU A 70 -12.23 29.32 -3.73
C GLU A 70 -11.23 28.73 -2.73
N HIS A 71 -11.66 27.76 -1.90
CA HIS A 71 -10.79 27.11 -0.93
C HIS A 71 -9.70 26.27 -1.62
N ALA A 72 -10.03 25.64 -2.75
CA ALA A 72 -9.11 24.86 -3.55
C ALA A 72 -8.04 25.74 -4.24
N GLN A 73 -8.42 26.94 -4.70
CA GLN A 73 -7.50 27.86 -5.38
C GLN A 73 -6.65 28.69 -4.42
N ASN A 74 -7.14 28.97 -3.21
CA ASN A 74 -6.41 29.78 -2.23
C ASN A 74 -5.42 28.97 -1.37
N ASN A 75 -5.50 27.64 -1.40
CA ASN A 75 -4.61 26.77 -0.63
C ASN A 75 -3.49 26.21 -1.52
N GLU A 76 -2.23 26.51 -1.16
CA GLU A 76 -1.03 26.08 -1.87
C GLU A 76 -0.96 24.55 -2.05
N PHE A 77 -1.44 23.80 -1.06
CA PHE A 77 -1.49 22.35 -1.12
C PHE A 77 -2.32 21.85 -2.32
N TYR A 78 -3.53 22.39 -2.53
CA TYR A 78 -4.40 21.93 -3.61
C TYR A 78 -3.94 22.43 -4.97
N ARG A 79 -3.41 23.67 -5.06
CA ARG A 79 -2.87 24.22 -6.32
C ARG A 79 -1.81 23.32 -6.96
N ASN A 80 -0.95 22.72 -6.15
CA ASN A 80 0.10 21.82 -6.62
C ASN A 80 -0.44 20.55 -7.29
N TYR A 81 -1.62 20.08 -6.90
CA TYR A 81 -2.29 18.92 -7.51
C TYR A 81 -3.30 19.30 -8.62
N LEU A 82 -3.84 20.52 -8.56
CA LEU A 82 -4.80 21.05 -9.54
C LEU A 82 -4.13 21.60 -10.81
N SER A 83 -2.85 22.01 -10.73
CA SER A 83 -2.09 22.51 -11.89
C SER A 83 -1.88 21.46 -12.99
N ALA A 84 -2.11 20.17 -12.70
CA ALA A 84 -2.10 19.08 -13.67
C ALA A 84 -3.42 18.96 -14.47
N GLY A 85 -4.44 19.77 -14.17
CA GLY A 85 -5.73 19.77 -14.85
C GLY A 85 -6.64 18.63 -14.42
N ASN A 86 -6.59 17.48 -15.10
CA ASN A 86 -7.49 16.34 -14.87
C ASN A 86 -6.77 15.23 -14.07
N PRO A 87 -7.30 14.76 -12.92
CA PRO A 87 -6.71 13.66 -12.14
C PRO A 87 -6.45 12.39 -12.93
N LEU A 88 -7.30 12.12 -13.93
CA LEU A 88 -7.18 10.94 -14.79
C LEU A 88 -6.03 11.06 -15.79
N LYS A 89 -5.42 12.24 -15.92
CA LYS A 89 -4.18 12.46 -16.70
C LYS A 89 -2.93 12.35 -15.85
N ASP A 90 -3.07 12.31 -14.53
CA ASP A 90 -1.94 12.07 -13.64
C ASP A 90 -1.58 10.59 -13.74
N TRP A 91 -0.39 10.30 -14.29
CA TRP A 91 0.10 8.94 -14.49
C TRP A 91 0.02 8.09 -13.21
N LEU A 92 0.15 8.72 -12.05
CA LEU A 92 0.07 8.05 -10.76
C LEU A 92 -1.27 7.32 -10.57
N VAL A 93 -2.37 7.78 -11.17
CA VAL A 93 -3.66 7.06 -11.11
C VAL A 93 -3.57 5.74 -11.87
N PHE A 94 -2.94 5.74 -13.05
CA PHE A 94 -2.70 4.51 -13.81
C PHE A 94 -1.71 3.59 -13.11
N GLU A 95 -0.68 4.15 -12.46
CA GLU A 95 0.25 3.38 -11.63
C GLU A 95 -0.50 2.65 -10.50
N VAL A 96 -1.34 3.37 -9.72
CA VAL A 96 -2.10 2.77 -8.61
C VAL A 96 -3.07 1.69 -9.13
N LEU A 97 -3.78 1.95 -10.24
CA LEU A 97 -4.64 0.94 -10.86
C LEU A 97 -3.84 -0.28 -11.35
N GLY A 98 -2.68 -0.06 -11.96
CA GLY A 98 -1.79 -1.13 -12.41
C GLY A 98 -1.26 -1.98 -11.25
N VAL A 99 -0.89 -1.36 -10.14
CA VAL A 99 -0.47 -2.07 -8.91
C VAL A 99 -1.62 -2.87 -8.31
N LEU A 100 -2.84 -2.31 -8.29
CA LEU A 100 -4.03 -3.02 -7.79
C LEU A 100 -4.35 -4.25 -8.66
N VAL A 101 -4.44 -4.08 -9.97
CA VAL A 101 -4.75 -5.18 -10.91
C VAL A 101 -3.62 -6.20 -10.94
N GLY A 102 -2.37 -5.76 -11.05
CA GLY A 102 -1.19 -6.63 -11.07
C GLY A 102 -1.01 -7.42 -9.77
N GLY A 103 -1.21 -6.78 -8.61
CA GLY A 103 -1.17 -7.44 -7.31
C GLY A 103 -2.28 -8.48 -7.16
N PHE A 104 -3.49 -8.19 -7.65
CA PHE A 104 -4.60 -9.13 -7.62
C PHE A 104 -4.36 -10.34 -8.52
N ILE A 105 -3.92 -10.12 -9.77
CA ILE A 105 -3.56 -11.19 -10.70
C ILE A 105 -2.42 -12.05 -10.13
N SER A 106 -1.39 -11.44 -9.56
CA SER A 106 -0.29 -12.14 -8.90
C SER A 106 -0.78 -13.01 -7.73
N GLY A 107 -1.71 -12.48 -6.92
CA GLY A 107 -2.35 -13.23 -5.85
C GLY A 107 -3.12 -14.47 -6.33
N ILE A 108 -3.81 -14.36 -7.47
CA ILE A 108 -4.52 -15.49 -8.10
C ILE A 108 -3.50 -16.55 -8.53
N PHE A 109 -2.45 -16.15 -9.25
CA PHE A 109 -1.41 -17.08 -9.70
C PHE A 109 -0.64 -17.76 -8.56
N ALA A 110 -0.56 -17.09 -7.39
CA ALA A 110 0.07 -17.62 -6.19
C ALA A 110 -0.88 -18.47 -5.30
N ASN A 111 -2.16 -18.61 -5.68
CA ASN A 111 -3.21 -19.25 -4.88
C ASN A 111 -3.35 -18.66 -3.47
N ARG A 112 -3.16 -17.33 -3.35
CA ARG A 112 -3.07 -16.63 -2.06
C ARG A 112 -4.17 -15.59 -1.84
N VAL A 113 -5.14 -15.48 -2.74
CA VAL A 113 -6.32 -14.62 -2.55
C VAL A 113 -7.24 -15.27 -1.52
N LYS A 114 -7.16 -14.82 -0.28
CA LYS A 114 -7.99 -15.29 0.83
C LYS A 114 -8.50 -14.11 1.63
N PHE A 115 -9.81 -14.06 1.89
CA PHE A 115 -10.38 -13.07 2.80
C PHE A 115 -10.08 -13.49 4.23
N LYS A 116 -9.08 -12.85 4.85
CA LYS A 116 -8.65 -13.15 6.21
C LYS A 116 -8.21 -11.88 6.92
N ILE A 117 -8.51 -11.80 8.21
CA ILE A 117 -7.96 -10.78 9.09
C ILE A 117 -6.66 -11.34 9.66
N GLU A 118 -5.52 -10.83 9.21
CA GLU A 118 -4.21 -11.21 9.74
C GLU A 118 -4.02 -10.62 11.14
N LYS A 119 -3.94 -11.52 12.13
CA LYS A 119 -3.88 -11.17 13.55
C LYS A 119 -3.06 -12.18 14.34
N GLY A 120 -2.45 -11.72 15.44
CA GLY A 120 -1.79 -12.60 16.39
C GLY A 120 -2.78 -13.48 17.19
N PRO A 121 -2.31 -14.56 17.82
CA PRO A 121 -3.16 -15.49 18.56
C PRO A 121 -3.87 -14.83 19.76
N LYS A 122 -3.31 -13.76 20.32
CA LYS A 122 -3.79 -13.10 21.54
C LYS A 122 -4.69 -11.88 21.31
N ILE A 123 -5.01 -11.54 20.06
CA ILE A 123 -5.80 -10.34 19.72
C ILE A 123 -7.15 -10.69 19.10
N THR A 124 -8.19 -9.95 19.50
CA THR A 124 -9.53 -10.06 18.90
C THR A 124 -9.60 -9.32 17.56
N ASN A 125 -10.56 -9.70 16.71
CA ASN A 125 -10.72 -9.08 15.38
C ASN A 125 -10.99 -7.58 15.51
N THR A 126 -11.86 -7.18 16.45
CA THR A 126 -12.21 -5.79 16.70
C THR A 126 -10.98 -4.96 17.11
N LYS A 127 -10.19 -5.46 18.07
CA LYS A 127 -8.97 -4.76 18.51
C LYS A 127 -7.99 -4.62 17.34
N ARG A 128 -7.76 -5.69 16.57
CA ARG A 128 -6.87 -5.65 15.40
C ARG A 128 -7.31 -4.60 14.37
N LEU A 129 -8.61 -4.51 14.10
CA LEU A 129 -9.15 -3.53 13.16
C LEU A 129 -9.00 -2.10 13.69
N ILE A 130 -9.27 -1.85 14.97
CA ILE A 130 -9.06 -0.54 15.60
C ILE A 130 -7.59 -0.12 15.50
N PHE A 131 -6.65 -1.00 15.88
CA PHE A 131 -5.22 -0.70 15.76
C PHE A 131 -4.79 -0.50 14.30
N ALA A 132 -5.35 -1.25 13.35
CA ALA A 132 -5.07 -1.07 11.92
C ALA A 132 -5.55 0.30 11.42
N THR A 133 -6.75 0.72 11.80
CA THR A 133 -7.31 2.02 11.43
C THR A 133 -6.52 3.16 12.05
N ILE A 134 -6.19 3.09 13.34
CA ILE A 134 -5.36 4.11 14.02
C ILE A 134 -3.97 4.17 13.40
N GLY A 135 -3.33 3.02 13.16
CA GLY A 135 -2.03 2.95 12.51
C GLY A 135 -2.04 3.52 11.10
N GLY A 136 -3.08 3.22 10.31
CA GLY A 136 -3.28 3.77 8.97
C GLY A 136 -3.49 5.29 8.98
N ALA A 137 -4.26 5.81 9.94
CA ALA A 137 -4.47 7.25 10.10
C ALA A 137 -3.16 7.96 10.45
N LEU A 138 -2.39 7.44 11.43
CA LEU A 138 -1.08 7.97 11.80
C LEU A 138 -0.08 7.91 10.63
N MET A 139 -0.07 6.80 9.88
CA MET A 139 0.76 6.67 8.68
C MET A 139 0.37 7.70 7.60
N GLY A 140 -0.93 7.97 7.41
CA GLY A 140 -1.41 8.98 6.47
C GLY A 140 -0.96 10.40 6.85
N ILE A 141 -1.08 10.75 8.14
CA ILE A 141 -0.58 12.03 8.67
C ILE A 141 0.94 12.12 8.48
N GLY A 142 1.67 11.07 8.86
CA GLY A 142 3.13 11.00 8.71
C GLY A 142 3.59 11.13 7.26
N ALA A 143 2.90 10.49 6.31
CA ALA A 143 3.20 10.60 4.89
C ALA A 143 3.01 12.04 4.36
N LYS A 144 2.05 12.79 4.91
CA LYS A 144 1.87 14.20 4.56
C LYS A 144 2.94 15.10 5.16
N LEU A 145 3.30 14.89 6.42
CA LEU A 145 4.39 15.61 7.08
C LEU A 145 5.74 15.35 6.40
N ALA A 146 5.97 14.13 5.93
CA ALA A 146 7.18 13.74 5.20
C ALA A 146 7.18 14.16 3.72
N GLY A 147 6.11 14.78 3.22
CA GLY A 147 5.99 15.19 1.81
C GLY A 147 5.91 14.02 0.82
N GLY A 148 5.56 12.81 1.26
CA GLY A 148 5.42 11.64 0.40
C GLY A 148 5.11 10.34 1.14
N CYS A 149 4.64 9.35 0.39
CA CYS A 149 4.49 7.98 0.91
C CYS A 149 5.83 7.24 0.94
N THR A 150 5.84 6.07 1.56
CA THR A 150 7.01 5.20 1.62
C THR A 150 7.57 4.85 0.24
N SER A 151 6.74 4.56 -0.76
CA SER A 151 7.25 4.29 -2.12
C SER A 151 7.87 5.53 -2.76
N GLY A 152 7.25 6.71 -2.61
CA GLY A 152 7.79 7.96 -3.14
C GLY A 152 9.08 8.41 -2.46
N GLN A 153 9.17 8.31 -1.14
CA GLN A 153 10.38 8.70 -0.41
C GLN A 153 11.45 7.60 -0.51
N ALA A 154 11.14 6.35 -0.18
CA ALA A 154 12.16 5.30 -0.13
C ALA A 154 12.61 4.79 -1.50
N LEU A 155 11.70 4.56 -2.46
CA LEU A 155 12.08 4.03 -3.78
C LEU A 155 12.53 5.17 -4.70
N THR A 156 11.63 6.11 -4.99
CA THR A 156 11.88 7.21 -5.92
C THR A 156 12.94 8.17 -5.36
N GLY A 157 12.74 8.72 -4.16
CA GLY A 157 13.70 9.63 -3.53
C GLY A 157 15.03 8.96 -3.16
N GLY A 158 14.98 7.69 -2.70
CA GLY A 158 16.18 6.90 -2.43
C GLY A 158 17.03 6.64 -3.68
N SER A 159 16.41 6.34 -4.82
CA SER A 159 17.12 6.14 -6.10
C SER A 159 17.81 7.41 -6.60
N LEU A 160 17.27 8.59 -6.26
CA LEU A 160 17.85 9.89 -6.56
C LEU A 160 18.89 10.34 -5.52
N LEU A 161 19.22 9.50 -4.54
CA LEU A 161 20.13 9.82 -3.43
C LEU A 161 19.73 11.08 -2.64
N ASN A 162 18.44 11.37 -2.54
CA ASN A 162 17.96 12.52 -1.78
C ASN A 162 18.18 12.30 -0.27
N LEU A 163 18.97 13.18 0.36
CA LEU A 163 19.29 13.09 1.78
C LEU A 163 18.04 13.04 2.68
N GLY A 164 17.01 13.82 2.36
CA GLY A 164 15.76 13.83 3.12
C GLY A 164 15.02 12.49 3.06
N SER A 165 15.05 11.84 1.90
CA SER A 165 14.46 10.52 1.68
C SER A 165 15.22 9.40 2.40
N TRP A 166 16.54 9.49 2.45
CA TRP A 166 17.37 8.58 3.25
C TRP A 166 17.10 8.72 4.75
N LEU A 167 17.01 9.95 5.25
CA LEU A 167 16.66 10.21 6.65
C LEU A 167 15.25 9.72 6.98
N PHE A 168 14.29 9.93 6.09
CA PHE A 168 12.94 9.40 6.21
C PHE A 168 12.96 7.87 6.29
N MET A 169 13.66 7.20 5.36
CA MET A 169 13.72 5.74 5.31
C MET A 169 14.30 5.17 6.61
N LEU A 170 15.42 5.70 7.09
CA LEU A 170 16.02 5.30 8.36
C LEU A 170 15.07 5.51 9.55
N SER A 171 14.38 6.65 9.59
CA SER A 171 13.42 6.96 10.65
C SER A 171 12.23 6.02 10.66
N VAL A 172 11.71 5.65 9.48
CA VAL A 172 10.61 4.68 9.33
C VAL A 172 11.03 3.30 9.83
N PHE A 173 12.22 2.83 9.45
CA PHE A 173 12.72 1.54 9.94
C PHE A 173 12.95 1.57 11.45
N ALA A 174 13.61 2.61 11.98
CA ALA A 174 13.85 2.76 13.42
C ALA A 174 12.54 2.78 14.22
N GLY A 175 11.59 3.62 13.82
CA GLY A 175 10.27 3.69 14.45
C GLY A 175 9.48 2.39 14.32
N GLY A 176 9.53 1.76 13.13
CA GLY A 176 8.87 0.48 12.87
C GLY A 176 9.39 -0.63 13.79
N TYR A 177 10.71 -0.76 13.93
CA TYR A 177 11.30 -1.75 14.84
C TYR A 177 10.98 -1.46 16.31
N LEU A 178 10.98 -0.19 16.72
CA LEU A 178 10.61 0.20 18.08
C LEU A 178 9.17 -0.18 18.41
N ILE A 179 8.22 0.15 17.53
CA ILE A 179 6.80 -0.18 17.73
C ILE A 179 6.59 -1.69 17.61
N ALA A 180 7.25 -2.38 16.68
CA ALA A 180 7.19 -3.83 16.58
C ALA A 180 7.65 -4.51 17.87
N TYR A 181 8.73 -4.03 18.49
CA TYR A 181 9.22 -4.53 19.76
C TYR A 181 8.19 -4.35 20.89
N LEU A 182 7.53 -3.20 20.95
CA LEU A 182 6.49 -2.92 21.94
C LEU A 182 5.26 -3.84 21.79
N PHE A 183 4.85 -4.11 20.54
CA PHE A 183 3.64 -4.88 20.24
C PHE A 183 3.88 -6.39 20.02
N ARG A 184 5.13 -6.86 20.08
CA ARG A 184 5.48 -8.28 19.86
C ARG A 184 4.69 -9.25 20.75
N ARG A 185 4.33 -8.83 21.97
CA ARG A 185 3.58 -9.64 22.94
C ARG A 185 2.16 -10.00 22.48
N PHE A 186 1.61 -9.29 21.50
CA PHE A 186 0.30 -9.61 20.92
C PHE A 186 0.39 -10.63 19.77
N TRP A 187 1.58 -10.88 19.23
CA TRP A 187 1.84 -11.78 18.10
C TRP A 187 2.55 -13.09 18.49
N LEU A 188 3.33 -13.09 19.57
CA LEU A 188 3.86 -14.27 20.27
C LEU A 188 2.82 -14.78 21.27
#